data_AF-A0A5J6FHP0-F1
#
_entry.id   AF-A0A5J6FHP0-F1
#
_cell.length_a   1.000
_cell.length_b   1.000
_cell.length_c   1.000
_cell.angle_alpha   90.00
_cell.angle_beta   90.00
_cell.angle_gamma   90.00
#
_symmetry.space_group_name_H-M   'P 1'
#
loop_
_entity.id
_entity.type
_entity.pdbx_description
1 polymer ?
#
loop_
_entity_poly.entity_id
_entity_poly.type
_entity_poly.pdbx_seq_one_letter_code
_entity_poly.pdbx_strand_id
1 'polypeptide(L)'
;MTSHAFGVSVRQALRERGISIRAAARALSYDHAYLSRTLAGRQSPSPQLAADLDAFLRAEGTLVALAAITSTAADEGRIERVISRPSRLDGGAVKVLAGILAAQRRLDDALGPASLIPATQAQAARLRPVLRNARGPHRDALAAVVAEWVQFEGWLHASARLDSAAVPLLTEALELADETDVPALTAQALNFRGYLARQQHRPRAVVRWFLAAYHTPGAHPAQRMGDAAQAAQGYAMLGLDDEARRLLDEASNLHVGDDLPPGTAYWLSPTFQRLNIGLAHLGLREHALAADHLQAGLSGLPADQQSAQWTVEYRTALADAREAA
;
A
#
# COMPACT_ATOMS: atom_id res chain seq x y z
N MET A 1 7.25 15.27 -12.34
CA MET A 1 6.76 14.43 -11.20
C MET A 1 6.39 13.03 -11.66
N THR A 2 5.78 12.89 -12.83
CA THR A 2 5.22 11.67 -13.44
C THR A 2 6.30 10.76 -14.05
N SER A 3 6.96 11.19 -15.14
CA SER A 3 8.09 10.46 -15.75
C SER A 3 9.25 10.22 -14.77
N HIS A 4 9.43 11.12 -13.81
CA HIS A 4 10.41 10.97 -12.74
C HIS A 4 10.08 9.82 -11.77
N ALA A 5 8.80 9.54 -11.50
CA ALA A 5 8.41 8.44 -10.61
C ALA A 5 8.75 7.09 -11.23
N PHE A 6 8.35 6.86 -12.49
CA PHE A 6 8.72 5.67 -13.26
C PHE A 6 10.24 5.45 -13.25
N GLY A 7 11.01 6.47 -13.64
CA GLY A 7 12.45 6.36 -13.74
C GLY A 7 13.18 6.18 -12.41
N VAL A 8 12.68 6.77 -11.31
CA VAL A 8 13.21 6.55 -9.96
C VAL A 8 12.93 5.12 -9.49
N SER A 9 11.69 4.64 -9.63
CA SER A 9 11.31 3.30 -9.18
C SER A 9 12.08 2.21 -9.92
N VAL A 10 12.22 2.33 -11.25
CA VAL A 10 13.02 1.39 -12.05
C VAL A 10 14.50 1.43 -11.64
N ARG A 11 15.08 2.61 -11.42
CA ARG A 11 16.49 2.72 -10.97
C ARG A 11 16.70 2.06 -9.63
N GLN A 12 15.77 2.24 -8.69
CA GLN A 12 15.89 1.64 -7.39
C GLN A 12 15.71 0.12 -7.45
N ALA A 13 14.71 -0.38 -8.19
CA ALA A 13 14.51 -1.81 -8.39
C ALA A 13 15.72 -2.50 -9.05
N LEU A 14 16.37 -1.84 -10.01
CA LEU A 14 17.63 -2.33 -10.59
C LEU A 14 18.75 -2.41 -9.54
N ARG A 15 18.89 -1.38 -8.68
CA ARG A 15 19.89 -1.36 -7.60
C ARG A 15 19.65 -2.44 -6.55
N GLU A 16 18.41 -2.65 -6.13
CA GLU A 16 18.03 -3.73 -5.19
C GLU A 16 18.43 -5.11 -5.74
N ARG A 17 18.46 -5.27 -7.08
CA ARG A 17 18.89 -6.49 -7.77
C ARG A 17 20.38 -6.53 -8.13
N GLY A 18 21.16 -5.52 -7.74
CA GLY A 18 22.58 -5.40 -8.08
C GLY A 18 22.84 -5.16 -9.58
N ILE A 19 21.83 -4.71 -10.33
CA ILE A 19 21.92 -4.50 -11.78
C ILE A 19 22.22 -3.03 -12.06
N SER A 20 23.33 -2.76 -12.77
CA SER A 20 23.61 -1.40 -13.24
C SER A 20 22.74 -1.02 -14.44
N ILE A 21 22.48 0.28 -14.64
CA ILE A 21 21.74 0.78 -15.82
C ILE A 21 22.42 0.31 -17.12
N ARG A 22 23.76 0.25 -17.16
CA ARG A 22 24.51 -0.25 -18.33
C ARG A 22 24.30 -1.74 -18.57
N ALA A 23 24.23 -2.54 -17.51
CA ALA A 23 23.91 -3.95 -17.63
C ALA A 23 22.47 -4.17 -18.13
N ALA A 24 21.50 -3.41 -17.60
CA ALA A 24 20.11 -3.45 -18.05
C ALA A 24 19.97 -3.02 -19.52
N ALA A 25 20.63 -1.93 -19.93
CA ALA A 25 20.64 -1.47 -21.32
C ALA A 25 21.14 -2.56 -22.29
N ARG A 26 22.23 -3.25 -21.91
CA ARG A 26 22.77 -4.37 -22.70
C ARG A 26 21.82 -5.56 -22.74
N ALA A 27 21.23 -5.94 -21.60
CA ALA A 27 20.32 -7.08 -21.51
C ALA A 27 19.05 -6.86 -22.36
N LEU A 28 18.55 -5.61 -22.40
CA LEU A 28 17.34 -5.24 -23.13
C LEU A 28 17.62 -4.71 -24.54
N SER A 29 18.88 -4.71 -24.99
CA SER A 29 19.29 -4.22 -26.31
C SER A 29 18.89 -2.76 -26.60
N TYR A 30 18.92 -1.89 -25.57
CA TYR A 30 18.71 -0.44 -25.72
C TYR A 30 20.02 0.34 -25.66
N ASP A 31 20.07 1.47 -26.37
CA ASP A 31 21.13 2.44 -26.19
C ASP A 31 21.20 2.93 -24.73
N HIS A 32 22.39 2.93 -24.15
CA HIS A 32 22.60 3.31 -22.75
C HIS A 32 22.20 4.77 -22.50
N ALA A 33 22.47 5.68 -23.44
CA ALA A 33 22.12 7.09 -23.27
C ALA A 33 20.59 7.28 -23.31
N TYR A 34 19.88 6.55 -24.18
CA TYR A 34 18.42 6.53 -24.21
C TYR A 34 17.82 6.01 -22.90
N LEU A 35 18.27 4.85 -22.41
CA LEU A 35 17.79 4.31 -21.14
C LEU A 35 18.10 5.27 -19.99
N SER A 36 19.32 5.81 -19.93
CA SER A 36 19.73 6.75 -18.88
C SER A 36 18.88 8.02 -18.87
N ARG A 37 18.59 8.64 -20.02
CA ARG A 37 17.72 9.84 -20.10
C ARG A 37 16.30 9.54 -19.65
N THR A 38 15.77 8.39 -20.08
CA THR A 38 14.41 7.97 -19.73
C THR A 38 14.29 7.73 -18.23
N LEU A 39 15.21 6.97 -17.65
CA LEU A 39 15.24 6.72 -16.21
C LEU A 39 15.52 7.98 -15.39
N ALA A 40 16.20 8.98 -15.95
CA ALA A 40 16.36 10.29 -15.33
C ALA A 40 15.11 11.18 -15.43
N GLY A 41 14.04 10.74 -16.09
CA GLY A 41 12.82 11.52 -16.32
C GLY A 41 13.00 12.67 -17.32
N ARG A 42 14.08 12.64 -18.13
CA ARG A 42 14.36 13.64 -19.17
C ARG A 42 13.70 13.31 -20.51
N GLN A 43 13.17 12.09 -20.64
CA GLN A 43 12.49 11.59 -21.82
C GLN A 43 11.43 10.58 -21.36
N SER A 44 10.24 10.59 -21.95
CA SER A 44 9.20 9.61 -21.62
C SER A 44 9.56 8.23 -22.18
N PRO A 45 9.28 7.14 -21.44
CA PRO A 45 9.51 5.79 -21.95
C PRO A 45 8.59 5.52 -23.16
N SER A 46 9.10 4.83 -24.17
CA SER A 46 8.21 4.27 -25.19
C SER A 46 7.37 3.13 -24.58
N PRO A 47 6.20 2.80 -25.15
CA PRO A 47 5.41 1.65 -24.69
C PRO A 47 6.23 0.34 -24.70
N GLN A 48 7.08 0.16 -25.71
CA GLN A 48 7.96 -1.01 -25.79
C GLN A 48 9.01 -1.03 -24.67
N LEU A 49 9.67 0.10 -24.39
CA LEU A 49 10.64 0.17 -23.30
C LEU A 49 9.97 -0.10 -21.95
N ALA A 50 8.76 0.42 -21.74
CA ALA A 50 7.99 0.15 -20.52
C ALA A 50 7.69 -1.34 -20.37
N ALA A 51 7.23 -2.01 -21.44
CA ALA A 51 6.95 -3.45 -21.44
C ALA A 51 8.21 -4.30 -21.22
N ASP A 52 9.32 -3.95 -21.85
CA ASP A 52 10.58 -4.68 -21.70
C ASP A 52 11.16 -4.53 -20.29
N LEU A 53 11.09 -3.33 -19.70
CA LEU A 53 11.49 -3.10 -18.31
C LEU A 53 10.55 -3.80 -17.33
N ASP A 54 9.25 -3.82 -17.62
CA ASP A 54 8.24 -4.53 -16.82
C ASP A 54 8.55 -6.03 -16.78
N ALA A 55 8.73 -6.67 -17.93
CA ALA A 55 9.08 -8.08 -18.03
C ALA A 55 10.44 -8.39 -17.37
N PHE A 56 11.44 -7.53 -17.60
CA PHE A 56 12.77 -7.68 -17.00
C PHE A 56 12.74 -7.58 -15.48
N LEU A 57 11.93 -6.67 -14.96
CA LEU A 57 11.76 -6.47 -13.54
C LEU A 57 10.67 -7.37 -12.94
N ARG A 58 9.94 -8.16 -13.73
CA ARG A 58 8.77 -8.94 -13.29
C ARG A 58 7.80 -8.04 -12.51
N ALA A 59 7.44 -6.91 -13.11
CA ALA A 59 6.54 -5.94 -12.50
C ALA A 59 5.05 -6.26 -12.78
N GLU A 60 4.75 -7.40 -13.40
CA GLU A 60 3.38 -7.89 -13.63
C GLU A 60 2.46 -6.86 -14.33
N GLY A 61 3.00 -6.11 -15.29
CA GLY A 61 2.28 -5.09 -16.05
C GLY A 61 2.12 -3.74 -15.32
N THR A 62 2.55 -3.62 -14.07
CA THR A 62 2.37 -2.40 -13.26
C THR A 62 3.28 -1.26 -13.70
N LEU A 63 4.48 -1.54 -14.25
CA LEU A 63 5.33 -0.51 -14.86
C LEU A 63 4.73 -0.02 -16.18
N VAL A 64 4.10 -0.90 -16.95
CA VAL A 64 3.35 -0.51 -18.16
C VAL A 64 2.18 0.41 -17.80
N ALA A 65 1.39 0.06 -16.78
CA ALA A 65 0.28 0.87 -16.31
C ALA A 65 0.74 2.25 -15.81
N LEU A 66 1.82 2.29 -15.01
CA LEU A 66 2.41 3.54 -14.53
C LEU A 66 2.93 4.40 -15.70
N ALA A 67 3.61 3.80 -16.67
CA ALA A 67 4.06 4.50 -17.87
C ALA A 67 2.86 5.07 -18.65
N ALA A 68 1.80 4.29 -18.88
CA ALA A 68 0.62 4.75 -19.62
C ALA A 68 -0.06 5.96 -18.98
N ILE A 69 -0.23 5.97 -17.65
CA ILE A 69 -0.82 7.11 -16.91
C ILE A 69 0.05 8.37 -17.04
N THR A 70 1.35 8.21 -17.17
CA THR A 70 2.32 9.31 -17.22
C THR A 70 2.72 9.73 -18.65
N SER A 71 2.24 9.01 -19.68
CA SER A 71 2.72 9.19 -21.05
C SER A 71 2.02 10.29 -21.85
N THR A 72 0.90 10.84 -21.38
CA THR A 72 0.23 11.92 -22.11
C THR A 72 0.83 13.29 -21.74
N ALA A 73 1.32 14.03 -22.74
CA ALA A 73 1.87 15.38 -22.52
C ALA A 73 0.85 16.35 -21.90
N ALA A 74 -0.45 16.10 -22.13
CA ALA A 74 -1.54 16.84 -21.53
C ALA A 74 -1.62 16.62 -20.01
N ASP A 75 -1.46 15.38 -19.54
CA ASP A 75 -1.50 15.05 -18.12
C ASP A 75 -0.22 15.52 -17.40
N GLU A 76 0.96 15.36 -18.01
CA GLU A 76 2.20 15.89 -17.43
C GLU A 76 2.15 17.41 -17.27
N GLY A 77 1.73 18.12 -18.32
CA GLY A 77 1.56 19.58 -18.29
C GLY A 77 0.47 20.02 -17.31
N ARG A 78 -0.60 19.22 -17.13
CA ARG A 78 -1.64 19.51 -16.13
C ARG A 78 -1.06 19.45 -14.71
N ILE A 79 -0.30 18.41 -14.41
CA ILE A 79 0.30 18.21 -13.08
C ILE A 79 1.33 19.31 -12.78
N GLU A 80 2.19 19.65 -13.75
CA GLU A 80 3.15 20.74 -13.60
C GLU A 80 2.47 22.10 -13.37
N ARG A 81 1.36 22.38 -14.07
CA ARG A 81 0.55 23.58 -13.82
C ARG A 81 -0.01 23.63 -12.40
N VAL A 82 -0.53 22.53 -11.88
CA VAL A 82 -1.07 22.49 -10.51
C VAL A 82 0.03 22.64 -9.46
N ILE A 83 1.22 22.06 -9.68
CA ILE A 83 2.36 22.23 -8.77
C ILE A 83 2.82 23.69 -8.72
N SER A 84 2.93 24.34 -9.88
CA SER A 84 3.36 25.74 -10.00
C SER A 84 2.29 26.74 -9.60
N ARG A 85 1.01 26.40 -9.79
CA ARG A 85 -0.15 27.25 -9.48
C ARG A 85 -1.26 26.40 -8.85
N PRO A 86 -1.19 26.11 -7.53
CA PRO A 86 -2.19 25.28 -6.84
C PRO A 86 -3.63 25.80 -6.94
N SER A 87 -3.81 27.12 -7.14
CA SER A 87 -5.12 27.75 -7.40
C SER A 87 -5.75 27.38 -8.75
N ARG A 88 -5.03 26.65 -9.62
CA ARG A 88 -5.52 26.11 -10.91
C ARG A 88 -5.82 24.61 -10.83
N LEU A 89 -6.01 24.08 -9.62
CA LEU A 89 -6.46 22.71 -9.41
C LEU A 89 -7.77 22.46 -10.17
N ASP A 90 -7.79 21.39 -10.96
CA ASP A 90 -8.98 20.89 -11.65
C ASP A 90 -9.19 19.41 -11.31
N GLY A 91 -10.41 18.89 -11.55
CA GLY A 91 -10.73 17.49 -11.28
C GLY A 91 -9.92 16.49 -12.13
N GLY A 92 -9.44 16.91 -13.30
CA GLY A 92 -8.56 16.08 -14.13
C GLY A 92 -7.20 15.86 -13.48
N ALA A 93 -6.66 16.86 -12.81
CA ALA A 93 -5.39 16.78 -12.10
C ALA A 93 -5.51 15.83 -10.90
N VAL A 94 -6.61 15.95 -10.14
CA VAL A 94 -6.92 15.04 -9.03
C VAL A 94 -7.01 13.60 -9.54
N LYS A 95 -7.73 13.36 -10.64
CA LYS A 95 -7.86 12.02 -11.25
C LYS A 95 -6.51 11.42 -11.67
N VAL A 96 -5.64 12.23 -12.29
CA VAL A 96 -4.30 11.79 -12.69
C VAL A 96 -3.44 11.46 -11.47
N LEU A 97 -3.46 12.30 -10.43
CA LEU A 97 -2.75 12.04 -9.18
C LEU A 97 -3.24 10.75 -8.51
N ALA A 98 -4.55 10.57 -8.37
CA ALA A 98 -5.13 9.34 -7.83
C ALA A 98 -4.73 8.09 -8.63
N GLY A 99 -4.74 8.20 -9.97
CA GLY A 99 -4.31 7.11 -10.86
C GLY A 99 -2.84 6.73 -10.67
N ILE A 100 -1.95 7.73 -10.55
CA ILE A 100 -0.52 7.49 -10.27
C ILE A 100 -0.35 6.78 -8.93
N LEU A 101 -1.02 7.26 -7.87
CA LEU A 101 -0.95 6.64 -6.54
C LEU A 101 -1.41 5.18 -6.60
N ALA A 102 -2.57 4.91 -7.20
CA ALA A 102 -3.10 3.56 -7.36
C ALA A 102 -2.12 2.62 -8.11
N ALA A 103 -1.51 3.10 -9.19
CA ALA A 103 -0.50 2.33 -9.92
C ALA A 103 0.77 2.08 -9.09
N GLN A 104 1.21 3.05 -8.28
CA GLN A 104 2.36 2.87 -7.38
C GLN A 104 2.09 1.87 -6.26
N ARG A 105 0.85 1.80 -5.74
CA ARG A 105 0.49 0.75 -4.76
C ARG A 105 0.61 -0.65 -5.37
N ARG A 106 0.13 -0.84 -6.61
CA ARG A 106 0.30 -2.11 -7.33
C ARG A 106 1.76 -2.42 -7.65
N LEU A 107 2.55 -1.39 -7.93
CA LEU A 107 3.98 -1.55 -8.17
C LEU A 107 4.75 -1.96 -6.89
N ASP A 108 4.28 -1.57 -5.70
CA ASP A 108 4.81 -2.08 -4.41
C ASP A 108 4.62 -3.60 -4.27
N ASP A 109 3.45 -4.13 -4.66
CA ASP A 109 3.19 -5.57 -4.63
C ASP A 109 4.24 -6.37 -5.46
N ALA A 110 4.69 -5.81 -6.59
CA ALA A 110 5.62 -6.48 -7.51
C ALA A 110 7.11 -6.19 -7.26
N LEU A 111 7.48 -4.96 -6.93
CA LEU A 111 8.88 -4.53 -6.77
C LEU A 111 9.35 -4.36 -5.32
N GLY A 112 8.41 -4.40 -4.37
CA GLY A 112 8.65 -4.22 -2.95
C GLY A 112 8.92 -2.77 -2.53
N PRO A 113 8.82 -2.48 -1.23
CA PRO A 113 8.70 -1.11 -0.72
C PRO A 113 9.95 -0.25 -0.96
N ALA A 114 11.15 -0.84 -0.83
CA ALA A 114 12.41 -0.13 -0.99
C ALA A 114 12.54 0.54 -2.37
N SER A 115 12.01 -0.10 -3.42
CA SER A 115 12.00 0.41 -4.79
C SER A 115 11.18 1.69 -4.95
N LEU A 116 10.14 1.87 -4.13
CA LEU A 116 9.14 2.92 -4.28
C LEU A 116 9.39 4.12 -3.35
N ILE A 117 10.02 3.91 -2.19
CA ILE A 117 10.23 4.95 -1.15
C ILE A 117 10.75 6.28 -1.74
N PRO A 118 11.85 6.33 -2.53
CA PRO A 118 12.40 7.60 -2.97
C PRO A 118 11.46 8.39 -3.90
N ALA A 119 10.70 7.69 -4.74
CA ALA A 119 9.74 8.33 -5.64
C ALA A 119 8.54 8.88 -4.85
N THR A 120 7.94 8.04 -4.00
CA THR A 120 6.76 8.38 -3.21
C THR A 120 7.05 9.54 -2.25
N GLN A 121 8.17 9.52 -1.55
CA GLN A 121 8.60 10.60 -0.64
C GLN A 121 8.76 11.94 -1.39
N ALA A 122 9.43 11.93 -2.54
CA ALA A 122 9.63 13.14 -3.34
C ALA A 122 8.30 13.70 -3.89
N GLN A 123 7.33 12.84 -4.21
CA GLN A 123 6.00 13.25 -4.66
C GLN A 123 5.18 13.83 -3.50
N ALA A 124 5.11 13.13 -2.36
CA ALA A 124 4.37 13.58 -1.19
C ALA A 124 4.90 14.92 -0.66
N ALA A 125 6.22 15.13 -0.63
CA ALA A 125 6.84 16.41 -0.28
C ALA A 125 6.41 17.58 -1.19
N ARG A 126 6.11 17.31 -2.46
CA ARG A 126 5.60 18.31 -3.41
C ARG A 126 4.10 18.53 -3.30
N LEU A 127 3.33 17.48 -3.00
CA LEU A 127 1.87 17.55 -2.93
C LEU A 127 1.37 18.22 -1.65
N ARG A 128 2.07 18.07 -0.52
CA ARG A 128 1.71 18.75 0.75
C ARG A 128 1.58 20.28 0.58
N PRO A 129 2.56 21.03 0.01
CA PRO A 129 2.37 22.45 -0.29
C PRO A 129 1.25 22.75 -1.28
N VAL A 130 1.01 21.87 -2.26
CA VAL A 130 -0.09 22.06 -3.23
C VAL A 130 -1.42 22.02 -2.50
N LEU A 131 -1.66 21.03 -1.63
CA LEU A 131 -2.87 20.94 -0.82
C LEU A 131 -3.07 22.19 0.04
N ARG A 132 -2.03 22.64 0.76
CA ARG A 132 -2.11 23.85 1.61
C ARG A 132 -2.51 25.11 0.85
N ASN A 133 -2.19 25.20 -0.43
CA ASN A 133 -2.46 26.38 -1.27
C ASN A 133 -3.61 26.17 -2.27
N ALA A 134 -4.19 24.96 -2.33
CA ALA A 134 -5.32 24.65 -3.17
C ALA A 134 -6.58 25.37 -2.66
N ARG A 135 -7.45 25.76 -3.60
CA ARG A 135 -8.73 26.40 -3.30
C ARG A 135 -9.79 25.90 -4.27
N GLY A 136 -11.05 26.08 -3.91
CA GLY A 136 -12.19 25.77 -4.77
C GLY A 136 -12.65 24.31 -4.65
N PRO A 137 -13.55 23.88 -5.56
CA PRO A 137 -14.39 22.69 -5.37
C PRO A 137 -13.63 21.35 -5.42
N HIS A 138 -12.35 21.35 -5.81
CA HIS A 138 -11.54 20.14 -5.92
C HIS A 138 -10.55 19.97 -4.76
N ARG A 139 -10.51 20.90 -3.79
CA ARG A 139 -9.57 20.86 -2.66
C ARG A 139 -9.75 19.62 -1.79
N ASP A 140 -10.98 19.21 -1.51
CA ASP A 140 -11.24 18.05 -0.64
C ASP A 140 -10.92 16.73 -1.34
N ALA A 141 -11.22 16.64 -2.64
CA ALA A 141 -10.80 15.50 -3.45
C ALA A 141 -9.26 15.40 -3.54
N LEU A 142 -8.55 16.53 -3.62
CA LEU A 142 -7.09 16.55 -3.49
C LEU A 142 -6.63 16.16 -2.08
N ALA A 143 -7.32 16.62 -1.03
CA ALA A 143 -6.99 16.30 0.36
C ALA A 143 -7.03 14.78 0.58
N ALA A 144 -8.07 14.10 0.09
CA ALA A 144 -8.17 12.64 0.14
C ALA A 144 -7.00 11.96 -0.59
N VAL A 145 -6.63 12.42 -1.79
CA VAL A 145 -5.48 11.87 -2.53
C VAL A 145 -4.16 12.09 -1.79
N VAL A 146 -3.95 13.26 -1.17
CA VAL A 146 -2.72 13.56 -0.43
C VAL A 146 -2.66 12.79 0.89
N ALA A 147 -3.77 12.68 1.62
CA ALA A 147 -3.90 11.84 2.80
C ALA A 147 -3.52 10.40 2.49
N GLU A 148 -4.09 9.83 1.42
CA GLU A 148 -3.75 8.48 0.96
C GLU A 148 -2.28 8.36 0.52
N TRP A 149 -1.72 9.40 -0.11
CA TRP A 149 -0.31 9.39 -0.53
C TRP A 149 0.65 9.35 0.67
N VAL A 150 0.39 10.16 1.69
CA VAL A 150 1.16 10.18 2.93
C VAL A 150 0.99 8.87 3.70
N GLN A 151 -0.23 8.32 3.71
CA GLN A 151 -0.51 7.00 4.25
C GLN A 151 0.29 5.91 3.53
N PHE A 152 0.36 5.95 2.20
CA PHE A 152 1.13 5.00 1.40
C PHE A 152 2.64 5.16 1.62
N GLU A 153 3.15 6.40 1.72
CA GLU A 153 4.53 6.66 2.11
C GLU A 153 4.84 6.02 3.48
N GLY A 154 3.94 6.17 4.45
CA GLY A 154 4.04 5.53 5.76
C GLY A 154 4.02 4.00 5.70
N TRP A 155 3.15 3.43 4.87
CA TRP A 155 3.11 1.99 4.61
C TRP A 155 4.43 1.46 4.03
N LEU A 156 4.99 2.12 3.01
CA LEU A 156 6.25 1.69 2.40
C LEU A 156 7.39 1.63 3.44
N HIS A 157 7.48 2.64 4.31
CA HIS A 157 8.45 2.63 5.40
C HIS A 157 8.16 1.52 6.42
N ALA A 158 6.90 1.30 6.79
CA ALA A 158 6.52 0.24 7.72
C ALA A 158 6.86 -1.16 7.17
N SER A 159 6.54 -1.42 5.91
CA SER A 159 6.84 -2.68 5.22
C SER A 159 8.33 -2.92 5.03
N ALA A 160 9.11 -1.85 4.89
CA ALA A 160 10.58 -1.91 4.88
C ALA A 160 11.21 -1.96 6.30
N ARG A 161 10.40 -2.06 7.37
CA ARG A 161 10.83 -2.05 8.79
C ARG A 161 11.58 -0.78 9.19
N LEU A 162 11.30 0.33 8.52
CA LEU A 162 11.75 1.69 8.85
C LEU A 162 10.74 2.37 9.78
N ASP A 163 10.42 1.71 10.89
CA ASP A 163 9.30 2.06 11.77
C ASP A 163 9.37 3.51 12.29
N SER A 164 10.58 4.03 12.59
CA SER A 164 10.76 5.39 13.08
C SER A 164 10.37 6.47 12.06
N ALA A 165 10.55 6.18 10.76
CA ALA A 165 10.10 7.04 9.68
C ALA A 165 8.60 6.84 9.38
N ALA A 166 8.10 5.61 9.51
CA ALA A 166 6.69 5.28 9.27
C ALA A 166 5.74 5.94 10.28
N VAL A 167 6.13 6.00 11.56
CA VAL A 167 5.29 6.53 12.64
C VAL A 167 4.77 7.96 12.39
N PRO A 168 5.63 8.98 12.16
CA PRO A 168 5.16 10.34 11.92
C PRO A 168 4.33 10.47 10.65
N LEU A 169 4.67 9.72 9.58
CA LEU A 169 3.90 9.71 8.34
C LEU A 169 2.47 9.20 8.55
N LEU A 170 2.29 8.09 9.28
CA LEU A 170 0.97 7.54 9.55
C LEU A 170 0.16 8.41 10.53
N THR A 171 0.83 9.17 11.40
CA THR A 171 0.16 10.19 12.23
C THR A 171 -0.33 11.35 11.37
N GLU A 172 0.52 11.89 10.49
CA GLU A 172 0.11 12.96 9.55
C GLU A 172 -1.00 12.49 8.61
N ALA A 173 -0.93 11.23 8.13
CA ALA A 173 -1.98 10.66 7.29
C ALA A 173 -3.35 10.63 7.99
N LEU A 174 -3.37 10.34 9.29
CA LEU A 174 -4.59 10.36 10.09
C LEU A 174 -5.13 11.78 10.25
N GLU A 175 -4.26 12.74 10.57
CA GLU A 175 -4.64 14.17 10.66
C GLU A 175 -5.21 14.69 9.32
N LEU A 176 -4.59 14.31 8.20
CA LEU A 176 -5.09 14.66 6.87
C LEU A 176 -6.40 13.94 6.53
N ALA A 177 -6.58 12.69 6.97
CA ALA A 177 -7.82 11.95 6.74
C ALA A 177 -9.00 12.56 7.51
N ASP A 178 -8.77 13.09 8.72
CA ASP A 178 -9.78 13.79 9.52
C ASP A 178 -10.26 15.09 8.86
N GLU A 179 -9.46 15.69 7.96
CA GLU A 179 -9.88 16.81 7.11
C GLU A 179 -10.73 16.37 5.90
N THR A 180 -11.05 15.09 5.76
CA THR A 180 -11.78 14.53 4.61
C THR A 180 -13.03 13.77 5.04
N ASP A 181 -14.07 13.79 4.22
CA ASP A 181 -15.27 12.96 4.40
C ASP A 181 -15.09 11.54 3.82
N VAL A 182 -13.89 10.95 3.97
CA VAL A 182 -13.56 9.61 3.43
C VAL A 182 -13.14 8.66 4.57
N PRO A 183 -14.10 8.03 5.27
CA PRO A 183 -13.82 7.17 6.43
C PRO A 183 -12.82 6.04 6.19
N ALA A 184 -12.74 5.54 4.95
CA ALA A 184 -11.83 4.48 4.57
C ALA A 184 -10.35 4.86 4.80
N LEU A 185 -10.00 6.15 4.67
CA LEU A 185 -8.64 6.64 4.90
C LEU A 185 -8.30 6.64 6.39
N THR A 186 -9.21 7.13 7.25
CA THR A 186 -9.04 7.08 8.72
C THR A 186 -8.86 5.64 9.19
N ALA A 187 -9.74 4.72 8.75
CA ALA A 187 -9.66 3.31 9.10
C ALA A 187 -8.33 2.69 8.64
N GLN A 188 -7.87 3.00 7.42
CA GLN A 188 -6.64 2.43 6.88
C GLN A 188 -5.37 2.99 7.55
N ALA A 189 -5.34 4.27 7.89
CA ALA A 189 -4.23 4.87 8.64
C ALA A 189 -4.10 4.22 10.03
N LEU A 190 -5.23 4.05 10.74
CA LEU A 190 -5.27 3.35 12.04
C LEU A 190 -4.85 1.88 11.91
N ASN A 191 -5.30 1.18 10.87
CA ASN A 191 -4.89 -0.20 10.56
C ASN A 191 -3.35 -0.31 10.40
N PHE A 192 -2.71 0.60 9.66
CA PHE A 192 -1.25 0.59 9.52
C PHE A 192 -0.50 0.92 10.82
N ARG A 193 -1.08 1.72 11.72
CA ARG A 193 -0.55 1.89 13.09
C ARG A 193 -0.62 0.58 13.89
N GLY A 194 -1.71 -0.18 13.72
CA GLY A 194 -1.88 -1.51 14.28
C GLY A 194 -0.84 -2.50 13.75
N TYR A 195 -0.59 -2.48 12.43
CA TYR A 195 0.46 -3.28 11.80
C TYR A 195 1.84 -3.00 12.42
N LEU A 196 2.25 -1.74 12.56
CA LEU A 196 3.52 -1.39 13.22
C LEU A 196 3.58 -1.90 14.67
N ALA A 197 2.50 -1.74 15.43
CA ALA A 197 2.44 -2.25 16.80
C ALA A 197 2.60 -3.78 16.85
N ARG A 198 2.04 -4.49 15.87
CA ARG A 198 2.15 -5.94 15.71
C ARG A 198 3.58 -6.34 15.39
N GLN A 199 4.22 -5.67 14.42
CA GLN A 199 5.64 -5.86 14.07
C GLN A 199 6.62 -5.57 15.22
N GLN A 200 6.20 -4.78 16.21
CA GLN A 200 6.96 -4.43 17.42
C GLN A 200 6.62 -5.33 18.61
N HIS A 201 5.74 -6.33 18.47
CA HIS A 201 5.26 -7.19 19.54
C HIS A 201 4.66 -6.40 20.72
N ARG A 202 3.86 -5.37 20.42
CA ARG A 202 3.20 -4.50 21.42
C ARG A 202 1.70 -4.80 21.47
N PRO A 203 1.26 -5.90 22.11
CA PRO A 203 -0.11 -6.39 21.98
C PRO A 203 -1.18 -5.41 22.47
N ARG A 204 -0.91 -4.64 23.54
CA ARG A 204 -1.82 -3.55 23.98
C ARG A 204 -2.01 -2.46 22.92
N ALA A 205 -0.97 -2.18 22.13
CA ALA A 205 -1.07 -1.21 21.03
C ALA A 205 -1.74 -1.83 19.80
N VAL A 206 -1.57 -3.13 19.54
CA VAL A 206 -2.32 -3.88 18.52
C VAL A 206 -3.82 -3.73 18.77
N VAL A 207 -4.29 -4.10 19.96
CA VAL A 207 -5.70 -3.96 20.36
C VAL A 207 -6.18 -2.52 20.18
N ARG A 208 -5.44 -1.53 20.69
CA ARG A 208 -5.81 -0.11 20.62
C ARG A 208 -6.06 0.35 19.19
N TRP A 209 -5.11 0.11 18.29
CA TRP A 209 -5.16 0.67 16.94
C TRP A 209 -6.17 -0.06 16.06
N PHE A 210 -6.25 -1.38 16.14
CA PHE A 210 -7.20 -2.14 15.35
C PHE A 210 -8.65 -1.97 15.83
N LEU A 211 -8.90 -1.82 17.13
CA LEU A 211 -10.25 -1.46 17.60
C LEU A 211 -10.65 -0.05 17.16
N ALA A 212 -9.72 0.91 17.16
CA ALA A 212 -9.99 2.24 16.63
C ALA A 212 -10.36 2.18 15.12
N ALA A 213 -9.63 1.38 14.34
CA ALA A 213 -9.95 1.15 12.92
C ALA A 213 -11.33 0.47 12.75
N TYR A 214 -11.59 -0.61 13.50
CA TYR A 214 -12.85 -1.35 13.49
C TYR A 214 -14.09 -0.48 13.81
N HIS A 215 -13.93 0.44 14.75
CA HIS A 215 -14.99 1.36 15.18
C HIS A 215 -15.04 2.68 14.40
N THR A 216 -14.22 2.85 13.35
CA THR A 216 -14.25 4.05 12.53
C THR A 216 -15.64 4.20 11.86
N PRO A 217 -16.39 5.28 12.15
CA PRO A 217 -17.72 5.47 11.58
C PRO A 217 -17.67 5.54 10.05
N GLY A 218 -18.47 4.71 9.37
CA GLY A 218 -18.50 4.67 7.91
C GLY A 218 -17.35 3.88 7.26
N ALA A 219 -16.49 3.22 8.04
CA ALA A 219 -15.49 2.31 7.49
C ALA A 219 -16.14 1.15 6.73
N HIS A 220 -15.49 0.72 5.65
CA HIS A 220 -16.01 -0.35 4.81
C HIS A 220 -16.11 -1.68 5.58
N PRO A 221 -17.17 -2.49 5.40
CA PRO A 221 -17.31 -3.78 6.10
C PRO A 221 -16.09 -4.69 6.00
N ALA A 222 -15.44 -4.73 4.83
CA ALA A 222 -14.20 -5.50 4.65
C ALA A 222 -13.03 -4.98 5.52
N GLN A 223 -12.88 -3.66 5.70
CA GLN A 223 -11.86 -3.11 6.59
C GLN A 223 -12.18 -3.53 8.03
N ARG A 224 -13.43 -3.30 8.46
CA ARG A 224 -13.90 -3.65 9.80
C ARG A 224 -13.69 -5.13 10.16
N MET A 225 -13.97 -6.05 9.23
CA MET A 225 -13.75 -7.47 9.45
C MET A 225 -12.27 -7.81 9.67
N GLY A 226 -11.38 -7.24 8.85
CA GLY A 226 -9.93 -7.46 9.00
C GLY A 226 -9.36 -6.81 10.26
N ASP A 227 -9.87 -5.63 10.62
CA ASP A 227 -9.49 -4.91 11.82
C ASP A 227 -9.93 -5.67 13.08
N ALA A 228 -11.16 -6.20 13.11
CA ALA A 228 -11.65 -7.01 14.22
C ALA A 228 -10.80 -8.28 14.42
N ALA A 229 -10.46 -9.00 13.34
CA ALA A 229 -9.58 -10.16 13.41
C ALA A 229 -8.18 -9.82 13.96
N GLN A 230 -7.59 -8.70 13.53
CA GLN A 230 -6.27 -8.27 14.04
C GLN A 230 -6.33 -7.74 15.49
N ALA A 231 -7.44 -7.11 15.90
CA ALA A 231 -7.67 -6.77 17.30
C ALA A 231 -7.83 -8.04 18.17
N ALA A 232 -8.52 -9.07 17.66
CA ALA A 232 -8.67 -10.36 18.33
C ALA A 232 -7.31 -11.06 18.52
N GLN A 233 -6.43 -11.01 17.52
CA GLN A 233 -5.05 -11.44 17.67
C GLN A 233 -4.36 -10.69 18.82
N GLY A 234 -4.53 -9.36 18.89
CA GLY A 234 -3.99 -8.55 19.99
C GLY A 234 -4.49 -8.99 21.37
N TYR A 235 -5.76 -9.36 21.50
CA TYR A 235 -6.32 -9.92 22.73
C TYR A 235 -5.73 -11.28 23.07
N ALA A 236 -5.60 -12.18 22.09
CA ALA A 236 -5.00 -13.49 22.28
C ALA A 236 -3.53 -13.39 22.73
N MET A 237 -2.76 -12.45 22.18
CA MET A 237 -1.38 -12.17 22.62
C MET A 237 -1.30 -11.68 24.09
N LEU A 238 -2.40 -11.19 24.67
CA LEU A 238 -2.49 -10.79 26.08
C LEU A 238 -3.00 -11.94 26.98
N GLY A 239 -3.36 -13.09 26.41
CA GLY A 239 -4.05 -14.18 27.11
C GLY A 239 -5.53 -13.89 27.40
N LEU A 240 -6.12 -12.93 26.70
CA LEU A 240 -7.54 -12.56 26.80
C LEU A 240 -8.34 -13.35 25.76
N ASP A 241 -8.37 -14.66 25.96
CA ASP A 241 -8.85 -15.62 24.95
C ASP A 241 -10.37 -15.49 24.70
N ASP A 242 -11.16 -15.15 25.73
CA ASP A 242 -12.61 -14.97 25.60
C ASP A 242 -12.96 -13.70 24.81
N GLU A 243 -12.24 -12.61 25.04
CA GLU A 243 -12.39 -11.37 24.25
C GLU A 243 -11.98 -11.60 22.79
N ALA A 244 -10.90 -12.34 22.56
CA ALA A 244 -10.45 -12.67 21.22
C ALA A 244 -11.49 -13.49 20.44
N ARG A 245 -12.03 -14.57 21.04
CA ARG A 245 -13.07 -15.39 20.39
C ARG A 245 -14.34 -14.60 20.11
N ARG A 246 -14.82 -13.82 21.09
CA ARG A 246 -16.01 -12.97 20.91
C ARG A 246 -15.85 -12.00 19.73
N LEU A 247 -14.68 -11.38 19.60
CA LEU A 247 -14.43 -10.44 18.50
C LEU A 247 -14.27 -11.15 17.14
N LEU A 248 -13.75 -12.38 17.09
CA LEU A 248 -13.75 -13.19 15.87
C LEU A 248 -15.17 -13.61 15.45
N ASP A 249 -16.03 -13.95 16.41
CA ASP A 249 -17.44 -14.25 16.15
C ASP A 249 -18.17 -13.01 15.62
N GLU A 250 -17.94 -11.84 16.22
CA GLU A 250 -18.45 -10.56 15.70
C GLU A 250 -17.97 -10.29 14.28
N ALA A 251 -16.66 -10.47 14.01
CA ALA A 251 -16.08 -10.28 12.69
C ALA A 251 -16.71 -11.20 11.64
N SER A 252 -16.93 -12.47 11.99
CA SER A 252 -17.52 -13.49 11.10
C SER A 252 -18.98 -13.20 10.75
N ASN A 253 -19.69 -12.45 11.61
CA ASN A 253 -21.07 -12.03 11.40
C ASN A 253 -21.19 -10.73 10.58
N LEU A 254 -20.08 -10.04 10.27
CA LEU A 254 -20.11 -8.85 9.41
C LEU A 254 -20.41 -9.26 7.97
N HIS A 255 -21.53 -8.77 7.45
CA HIS A 255 -21.84 -8.93 6.04
C HIS A 255 -20.99 -7.98 5.20
N VAL A 256 -20.02 -8.53 4.47
CA VAL A 256 -19.37 -7.84 3.36
C VAL A 256 -20.28 -8.05 2.15
N GLY A 257 -21.00 -7.00 1.75
CA GLY A 257 -21.82 -7.03 0.54
C GLY A 257 -20.98 -7.14 -0.73
N ASP A 258 -21.62 -6.98 -1.88
CA ASP A 258 -20.96 -7.08 -3.20
C ASP A 258 -20.06 -5.87 -3.53
N ASP A 259 -20.05 -4.84 -2.68
CA ASP A 259 -19.25 -3.63 -2.86
C ASP A 259 -17.76 -3.95 -2.80
N LEU A 260 -17.03 -3.42 -3.79
CA LEU A 260 -15.58 -3.53 -3.82
C LEU A 260 -14.96 -2.78 -2.62
N PRO A 261 -13.90 -3.34 -2.02
CA PRO A 261 -13.12 -2.63 -1.02
C PRO A 261 -12.65 -1.25 -1.52
N PRO A 262 -12.47 -0.27 -0.63
CA PRO A 262 -11.98 1.03 -1.02
C PRO A 262 -10.59 0.90 -1.66
N GLY A 263 -10.26 1.80 -2.60
CA GLY A 263 -8.98 1.74 -3.33
C GLY A 263 -7.76 1.72 -2.43
N THR A 264 -7.81 2.40 -1.28
CA THR A 264 -6.76 2.40 -0.26
C THR A 264 -6.53 1.03 0.40
N ALA A 265 -7.48 0.10 0.25
CA ALA A 265 -7.54 -1.23 0.84
C ALA A 265 -7.95 -2.31 -0.19
N TYR A 266 -7.60 -2.14 -1.46
CA TYR A 266 -8.07 -2.97 -2.58
C TYR A 266 -7.81 -4.47 -2.44
N TRP A 267 -6.86 -4.87 -1.59
CA TRP A 267 -6.43 -6.26 -1.40
C TRP A 267 -7.36 -7.05 -0.48
N LEU A 268 -8.29 -6.37 0.20
CA LEU A 268 -9.22 -7.01 1.14
C LEU A 268 -10.23 -7.90 0.39
N SER A 269 -9.85 -9.16 0.20
CA SER A 269 -10.69 -10.22 -0.33
C SER A 269 -11.08 -11.22 0.76
N PRO A 270 -12.14 -12.02 0.59
CA PRO A 270 -12.47 -13.11 1.51
C PRO A 270 -11.28 -14.03 1.78
N THR A 271 -10.44 -14.28 0.77
CA THR A 271 -9.21 -15.06 0.90
C THR A 271 -8.17 -14.36 1.76
N PHE A 272 -7.89 -13.07 1.51
CA PHE A 272 -6.93 -12.30 2.32
C PHE A 272 -7.34 -12.28 3.79
N GLN A 273 -8.65 -12.21 4.07
CA GLN A 273 -9.19 -12.15 5.43
C GLN A 273 -8.88 -13.40 6.25
N ARG A 274 -8.77 -14.56 5.60
CA ARG A 274 -8.33 -15.79 6.26
C ARG A 274 -6.95 -15.66 6.88
N LEU A 275 -6.06 -14.85 6.30
CA LEU A 275 -4.71 -14.63 6.86
C LEU A 275 -4.78 -13.99 8.25
N ASN A 276 -5.58 -12.94 8.42
CA ASN A 276 -5.72 -12.24 9.70
C ASN A 276 -6.45 -13.11 10.74
N ILE A 277 -7.47 -13.87 10.33
CA ILE A 277 -8.17 -14.83 11.19
C ILE A 277 -7.20 -15.93 11.67
N GLY A 278 -6.37 -16.45 10.76
CA GLY A 278 -5.36 -17.45 11.10
C GLY A 278 -4.32 -16.95 12.10
N LEU A 279 -3.89 -15.69 12.00
CA LEU A 279 -3.02 -15.07 13.02
C LEU A 279 -3.70 -14.98 14.40
N ALA A 280 -5.01 -14.70 14.45
CA ALA A 280 -5.75 -14.66 15.70
C ALA A 280 -5.86 -16.05 16.35
N HIS A 281 -6.20 -17.08 15.57
CA HIS A 281 -6.22 -18.47 16.06
C HIS A 281 -4.84 -18.97 16.50
N LEU A 282 -3.76 -18.52 15.84
CA LEU A 282 -2.41 -18.85 16.28
C LEU A 282 -2.13 -18.27 17.68
N GLY A 283 -2.53 -17.02 17.92
CA GLY A 283 -2.45 -16.40 19.25
C GLY A 283 -3.27 -17.14 20.30
N LEU A 284 -4.43 -17.69 19.92
CA LEU A 284 -5.31 -18.50 20.77
C LEU A 284 -4.77 -19.92 21.03
N ARG A 285 -3.65 -20.31 20.42
CA ARG A 285 -3.09 -21.68 20.45
C ARG A 285 -4.00 -22.72 19.81
N GLU A 286 -4.87 -22.29 18.89
CA GLU A 286 -5.75 -23.15 18.09
C GLU A 286 -5.03 -23.55 16.80
N HIS A 287 -3.90 -24.25 16.96
CA HIS A 287 -2.88 -24.43 15.92
C HIS A 287 -3.41 -25.05 14.62
N ALA A 288 -4.31 -26.04 14.70
CA ALA A 288 -4.92 -26.66 13.53
C ALA A 288 -5.80 -25.67 12.72
N LEU A 289 -6.62 -24.85 13.41
CA LEU A 289 -7.44 -23.82 12.76
C LEU A 289 -6.58 -22.72 12.17
N ALA A 290 -5.55 -22.29 12.91
CA ALA A 290 -4.57 -21.32 12.42
C ALA A 290 -3.91 -21.78 11.11
N ALA A 291 -3.43 -23.04 11.08
CA ALA A 291 -2.78 -23.61 9.91
C ALA A 291 -3.73 -23.69 8.70
N ASP A 292 -4.98 -24.11 8.90
CA ASP A 292 -5.98 -24.16 7.81
C ASP A 292 -6.25 -22.77 7.22
N HIS A 293 -6.55 -21.79 8.08
CA HIS A 293 -6.79 -20.42 7.65
C HIS A 293 -5.59 -19.79 6.93
N LEU A 294 -4.39 -19.93 7.47
CA LEU A 294 -3.17 -19.39 6.87
C LEU A 294 -2.83 -20.08 5.54
N GLN A 295 -2.95 -21.41 5.46
CA GLN A 295 -2.71 -22.15 4.21
C GLN A 295 -3.73 -21.76 3.13
N ALA A 296 -5.02 -21.72 3.47
CA ALA A 296 -6.08 -21.35 2.54
C ALA A 296 -5.91 -19.91 2.06
N GLY A 297 -5.60 -18.98 2.96
CA GLY A 297 -5.32 -17.58 2.64
C GLY A 297 -4.13 -17.43 1.69
N LEU A 298 -2.99 -18.04 2.01
CA LEU A 298 -1.77 -17.95 1.20
C LEU A 298 -1.94 -18.58 -0.18
N SER A 299 -2.62 -19.73 -0.26
CA SER A 299 -2.81 -20.46 -1.53
C SER A 299 -3.80 -19.77 -2.47
N GLY A 300 -4.75 -19.02 -1.93
CA GLY A 300 -5.74 -18.31 -2.74
C GLY A 300 -5.34 -16.88 -3.10
N LEU A 301 -4.15 -16.42 -2.71
CA LEU A 301 -3.65 -15.11 -3.14
C LEU A 301 -3.49 -15.08 -4.67
N PRO A 302 -3.75 -13.93 -5.32
CA PRO A 302 -3.38 -13.69 -6.71
C PRO A 302 -1.91 -14.07 -6.97
N ALA A 303 -1.62 -14.57 -8.19
CA ALA A 303 -0.29 -15.11 -8.52
C ALA A 303 0.83 -14.08 -8.32
N ASP A 304 0.57 -12.82 -8.62
CA ASP A 304 1.47 -11.67 -8.41
C ASP A 304 1.75 -11.38 -6.92
N GLN A 305 0.89 -11.86 -6.01
CA GLN A 305 1.00 -11.60 -4.58
C GLN A 305 1.58 -12.78 -3.77
N GLN A 306 1.57 -14.00 -4.31
CA GLN A 306 2.00 -15.20 -3.56
C GLN A 306 3.47 -15.14 -3.09
N SER A 307 4.33 -14.44 -3.83
CA SER A 307 5.74 -14.23 -3.46
C SER A 307 6.03 -12.87 -2.84
N ALA A 308 5.02 -12.01 -2.67
CA ALA A 308 5.23 -10.64 -2.20
C ALA A 308 5.87 -10.62 -0.80
N GLN A 309 6.73 -9.63 -0.54
CA GLN A 309 7.51 -9.55 0.70
C GLN A 309 6.62 -9.52 1.96
N TRP A 310 5.46 -8.86 1.90
CA TRP A 310 4.54 -8.78 3.02
C TRP A 310 3.96 -10.14 3.44
N THR A 311 3.99 -11.17 2.57
CA THR A 311 3.50 -12.53 2.91
C THR A 311 4.41 -13.29 3.86
N VAL A 312 5.64 -12.82 4.09
CA VAL A 312 6.64 -13.54 4.91
C VAL A 312 6.11 -13.81 6.32
N GLU A 313 5.42 -12.85 6.93
CA GLU A 313 4.87 -13.02 8.28
C GLU A 313 3.84 -14.16 8.36
N TYR A 314 2.98 -14.27 7.35
CA TYR A 314 1.93 -15.29 7.32
C TYR A 314 2.51 -16.67 7.02
N ARG A 315 3.57 -16.74 6.21
CA ARG A 315 4.31 -18.00 5.96
C ARG A 315 5.04 -18.49 7.20
N THR A 316 5.67 -17.59 7.96
CA THR A 316 6.28 -17.93 9.25
C THR A 316 5.21 -18.40 10.23
N ALA A 317 4.11 -17.67 10.38
CA ALA A 317 3.00 -18.06 11.24
C ALA A 317 2.40 -19.43 10.87
N LEU A 318 2.34 -19.76 9.57
CA LEU A 318 1.89 -21.07 9.10
C LEU A 318 2.87 -22.19 9.49
N ALA A 319 4.17 -21.93 9.41
CA ALA A 319 5.18 -22.89 9.84
C ALA A 319 5.06 -23.15 11.36
N ASP A 320 4.96 -22.09 12.16
CA ASP A 320 4.79 -22.18 13.62
C ASP A 320 3.52 -22.94 13.99
N ALA A 321 2.40 -22.66 13.30
CA ALA A 321 1.12 -23.34 13.52
C ALA A 321 1.22 -24.84 13.21
N ARG A 322 1.99 -25.24 12.19
CA ARG A 322 2.17 -26.64 11.81
C ARG A 322 3.09 -27.41 12.74
N GLU A 323 4.11 -26.74 13.28
CA GLU A 323 5.04 -27.36 14.22
C GLU A 323 4.37 -27.63 15.59
N ALA A 324 3.41 -26.79 15.97
CA ALA A 324 2.69 -26.87 17.24
C ALA A 324 1.38 -27.70 17.20
N ALA A 325 0.95 -28.18 16.03
CA ALA A 325 -0.27 -28.98 15.83
C ALA A 325 0.01 -30.49 15.91
#